data_AF-A0A1V0UB78-F1
#
_entry.id   AF-A0A1V0UB78-F1
#
_cell.length_a   1.000
_cell.length_b   1.000
_cell.length_c   1.000
_cell.angle_alpha   90.00
_cell.angle_beta   90.00
_cell.angle_gamma   90.00
#
_symmetry.space_group_name_H-M   'P 1'
#
loop_
_entity.id
_entity.type
_entity.pdbx_description
1 polymer ?
#
loop_
_entity_poly.entity_id
_entity_poly.type
_entity_poly.pdbx_seq_one_letter_code
_entity_poly.pdbx_strand_id
1 'polypeptide(L)' 'MSVRLSATDVRMCEACWQGPVTAARHTVRGRDLLCRACAESGRPRRVDLFPPYGIYRLGRSARQPEALNRGAE' A
#
# COMPACT_ATOMS: atom_id res chain seq x y z
N MET A 1 -7.42 -14.21 13.45
CA MET A 1 -8.01 -12.87 13.27
C MET A 1 -8.45 -12.74 11.83
N SER A 2 -9.75 -12.73 11.56
CA SER A 2 -10.30 -12.49 10.24
C SER A 2 -10.77 -11.03 10.15
N VAL A 3 -10.41 -10.36 9.06
CA VAL A 3 -10.89 -9.00 8.77
C VAL A 3 -12.35 -9.08 8.35
N ARG A 4 -13.19 -8.19 8.88
CA ARG A 4 -14.58 -8.05 8.42
C ARG A 4 -14.60 -7.28 7.12
N LEU A 5 -14.97 -7.96 6.04
CA LEU A 5 -15.12 -7.39 4.70
C LEU A 5 -16.61 -7.18 4.39
N SER A 6 -16.94 -6.02 3.84
CA SER A 6 -18.23 -5.70 3.24
C SER A 6 -18.32 -6.23 1.81
N ALA A 7 -19.52 -6.17 1.21
CA ALA A 7 -19.73 -6.63 -0.17
C ALA A 7 -18.93 -5.83 -1.21
N THR A 8 -18.59 -4.57 -0.93
CA THR A 8 -17.83 -3.68 -1.82
C THR A 8 -16.32 -3.74 -1.60
N ASP A 9 -15.85 -4.50 -0.60
CA ASP A 9 -14.43 -4.60 -0.31
C ASP A 9 -13.70 -5.51 -1.29
N VAL A 10 -12.47 -5.12 -1.60
CA VAL A 10 -11.57 -5.98 -2.37
C VAL A 10 -11.21 -7.22 -1.53
N ARG A 11 -11.23 -8.38 -2.18
CA ARG A 11 -10.85 -9.65 -1.54
C ARG A 11 -9.36 -9.98 -1.66
N MET A 12 -8.67 -9.28 -2.57
CA MET A 12 -7.25 -9.43 -2.86
C MET A 12 -6.45 -8.27 -2.26
N CYS A 13 -5.26 -8.57 -1.76
CA CYS A 13 -4.35 -7.59 -1.16
C CYS A 13 -4.09 -6.41 -2.11
N GLU A 14 -4.34 -5.19 -1.65
CA GLU A 14 -4.21 -3.97 -2.46
C GLU A 14 -2.77 -3.58 -2.79
N ALA A 15 -1.79 -4.16 -2.09
CA ALA A 15 -0.37 -3.94 -2.35
C ALA A 15 0.17 -4.93 -3.40
N CYS A 16 0.08 -6.25 -3.14
CA CYS A 16 0.69 -7.26 -4.01
C CYS A 16 -0.24 -7.78 -5.11
N TRP A 17 -1.57 -7.69 -4.95
CA TRP A 17 -2.58 -8.26 -5.85
C TRP A 17 -2.45 -9.77 -6.08
N GLN A 18 -1.75 -10.49 -5.19
CA GLN A 18 -1.50 -11.93 -5.30
C GLN A 18 -2.16 -12.73 -4.17
N GLY A 19 -2.11 -12.22 -2.93
CA GLY A 19 -2.64 -12.91 -1.76
C GLY A 19 -4.03 -12.39 -1.34
N PRO A 20 -4.82 -13.20 -0.61
CA PRO A 20 -6.08 -12.76 -0.04
C PRO A 20 -5.88 -11.71 1.06
N VAL A 21 -6.89 -10.87 1.28
CA VAL A 21 -6.90 -9.92 2.40
C VAL A 21 -7.03 -10.67 3.73
N THR A 22 -6.11 -10.38 4.64
CA THR A 22 -6.10 -10.95 6.00
C THR A 22 -5.85 -9.91 7.08
N ALA A 23 -5.55 -8.66 6.71
CA ALA A 23 -5.34 -7.53 7.60
C ALA A 23 -5.96 -6.25 7.03
N ALA A 24 -6.50 -5.40 7.90
CA ALA A 24 -6.97 -4.05 7.56
C ALA A 24 -6.10 -3.04 8.30
N ARG A 25 -5.46 -2.14 7.56
CA ARG A 25 -4.65 -1.04 8.09
C ARG A 25 -5.42 0.27 7.92
N HIS A 26 -5.64 0.99 9.01
CA HIS A 26 -6.33 2.28 8.96
C HIS A 26 -5.29 3.39 8.73
N THR A 27 -5.56 4.28 7.77
CA THR A 27 -4.72 5.43 7.42
C THR A 27 -5.59 6.69 7.43
N VAL A 28 -4.94 7.87 7.35
CA VAL A 28 -5.66 9.16 7.27
C VAL A 28 -6.56 9.24 6.04
N ARG A 29 -6.27 8.48 4.97
CA ARG A 29 -7.02 8.48 3.72
C ARG A 29 -8.10 7.39 3.64
N GLY A 30 -8.26 6.57 4.68
CA GLY A 30 -9.24 5.49 4.72
C GLY A 30 -8.67 4.19 5.28
N ARG A 31 -9.09 3.05 4.74
CA ARG A 31 -8.56 1.73 5.11
C ARG A 31 -7.87 1.07 3.92
N ASP A 32 -6.77 0.40 4.23
CA ASP A 32 -6.02 -0.43 3.30
C ASP A 32 -6.27 -1.91 3.63
N LEU A 33 -6.64 -2.69 2.62
CA LEU A 33 -6.93 -4.11 2.73
C LEU A 33 -5.75 -4.93 2.21
N LEU A 34 -5.04 -5.59 3.11
CA LEU A 34 -3.73 -6.18 2.84
C LEU A 34 -3.69 -7.65 3.25
N CYS A 35 -2.78 -8.42 2.63
CA CYS A 35 -2.35 -9.68 3.22
C CYS A 35 -1.41 -9.40 4.40
N ARG A 36 -1.30 -10.38 5.31
CA ARG A 36 -0.44 -10.30 6.51
C ARG A 36 0.98 -9.81 6.20
N ALA A 37 1.63 -10.41 5.21
CA ALA A 37 2.99 -10.04 4.83
C ALA A 37 3.11 -8.58 4.36
N CYS A 38 2.13 -8.07 3.60
CA CYS A 38 2.14 -6.68 3.13
C CYS A 38 1.81 -5.68 4.24
N ALA A 39 0.94 -6.08 5.18
CA ALA A 39 0.62 -5.27 6.35
C ALA A 39 1.83 -5.12 7.28
N GLU A 40 2.52 -6.22 7.60
CA GLU A 40 3.71 -6.25 8.47
C GLU A 40 4.90 -5.51 7.84
N SER A 41 5.08 -5.63 6.51
CA SER A 41 6.17 -4.93 5.79
C SER A 41 5.88 -3.48 5.44
N GLY A 42 4.70 -2.95 5.78
CA GLY A 42 4.36 -1.55 5.52
C GLY A 42 4.24 -1.19 4.03
N ARG A 43 4.02 -2.16 3.13
CA ARG A 43 3.98 -1.91 1.68
C ARG A 43 2.87 -0.90 1.30
N PRO A 44 3.14 0.03 0.35
CA PRO A 44 2.12 0.92 -0.18
C PRO A 44 1.12 0.15 -1.06
N ARG A 45 -0.09 0.69 -1.22
CA ARG A 45 -1.06 0.12 -2.15
C ARG A 45 -0.63 0.40 -3.58
N ARG A 46 -0.91 -0.53 -4.48
CA ARG A 46 -0.55 -0.37 -5.89
C ARG A 46 -1.25 0.83 -6.54
N VAL A 47 -2.46 1.17 -6.09
CA VAL A 47 -3.21 2.35 -6.53
C VAL A 47 -2.59 3.69 -6.11
N ASP A 48 -1.80 3.71 -5.03
CA ASP A 48 -1.04 4.89 -4.65
C ASP A 48 0.20 5.07 -5.54
N LEU A 49 0.76 3.96 -6.05
CA LEU A 49 1.89 3.96 -6.99
C LEU A 49 1.44 4.24 -8.43
N PHE A 50 0.27 3.74 -8.80
CA PHE A 50 -0.32 3.90 -10.13
C PHE A 50 -1.77 4.37 -9.97
N PRO A 51 -1.99 5.67 -9.72
CA PRO A 51 -3.33 6.21 -9.67
C PRO A 51 -4.04 5.94 -11.00
N PRO A 52 -5.31 5.50 -11.01
CA PRO A 52 -6.04 5.25 -12.26
C PRO A 52 -6.18 6.51 -13.13
N TYR A 53 -6.05 7.71 -12.52
CA TYR A 53 -5.99 8.99 -13.22
C TYR A 53 -4.56 9.43 -13.60
N GLY A 54 -3.57 8.54 -13.43
CA GLY A 54 -2.14 8.85 -13.38
C GLY A 54 -1.31 8.36 -14.58
N ILE A 55 -1.94 7.91 -15.67
CA ILE A 55 -1.19 7.62 -16.92
C ILE A 55 -0.49 8.91 -17.43
N TYR A 56 -0.93 10.12 -17.02
CA TYR A 56 -0.30 11.40 -17.38
C TYR A 56 -0.25 12.44 -16.26
N ARG A 57 0.48 12.23 -15.16
CA ARG A 57 0.99 13.41 -14.42
C ARG A 57 2.28 13.15 -13.66
N LEU A 58 3.36 13.54 -14.33
CA LEU A 58 4.61 14.02 -13.76
C LEU A 58 4.37 14.75 -12.43
N GLY A 59 5.16 14.38 -11.41
CA GLY A 59 5.49 15.29 -10.30
C GLY A 59 4.64 15.15 -9.04
N ARG A 60 4.84 14.09 -8.27
CA ARG A 60 5.18 14.24 -6.84
C ARG A 60 5.83 12.97 -6.35
N SER A 61 7.10 13.06 -5.97
CA SER A 61 7.89 11.98 -5.41
C SER A 61 7.07 11.16 -4.44
N ALA A 62 6.86 9.87 -4.76
CA ALA A 62 6.73 8.87 -3.72
C ALA A 62 7.98 9.06 -2.85
N ARG A 63 7.82 9.65 -1.67
CA ARG A 63 8.90 9.81 -0.70
C ARG A 63 9.52 8.44 -0.52
N GLN A 64 10.75 8.28 -1.03
CA GLN A 64 11.61 7.20 -0.60
C GLN A 64 11.72 7.34 0.94
N PRO A 65 11.68 6.24 1.71
CA PRO A 65 12.26 6.31 3.04
C PRO A 65 13.69 6.80 2.85
N GLU A 66 14.03 7.88 3.54
CA GLU A 66 15.33 8.56 3.50
C GLU A 66 16.46 7.55 3.33
N ALA A 67 17.20 7.71 2.22
CA ALA A 67 18.58 7.27 2.17
C ALA A 67 19.29 7.93 3.36
N LEU A 68 19.51 7.15 4.41
CA LEU A 68 20.37 7.55 5.52
C LEU A 68 21.79 7.62 4.96
N ASN A 69 22.17 8.82 4.53
CA ASN A 69 23.53 9.19 4.19
C ASN A 69 24.49 8.86 5.33
N ARG A 70 25.64 8.26 5.00
CA ARG A 70 26.93 8.81 5.42
C ARG A 70 28.05 8.31 4.53
N GLY A 71 28.63 9.23 3.76
CA GLY A 71 29.99 9.06 3.26
C GLY A 71 31.00 9.19 4.41
N ALA A 72 32.10 8.45 4.26
CA ALA A 72 33.41 8.51 4.92
C ALA A 72 34.11 7.22 4.41
N GLU A 73 35.17 7.21 3.62
CA GLU A 73 36.22 8.16 3.22
C GLU A 73 36.70 7.79 1.80
#